data_AF-A0A952S2Q4-F1
#
_entry.id   AF-A0A952S2Q4-F1
#
_cell.length_a   1.000
_cell.length_b   1.000
_cell.length_c   1.000
_cell.angle_alpha   90.00
_cell.angle_beta   90.00
_cell.angle_gamma   90.00
#
_symmetry.space_group_name_H-M   'P 1'
#
loop_
_entity.id
_entity.type
_entity.pdbx_description
1 polymer ?
#
loop_
_entity_poly.entity_id
_entity_poly.type
_entity_poly.pdbx_seq_one_letter_code
_entity_poly.pdbx_strand_id
1 'polypeptide(L)'
;MKYTLLVTVMLLSVMVTVGQKLKPEEIIAKHIEAIGGAENLNEARTRAAAGTAHFRSKLPARETDGRAVIASDPNNMMFFLQLNSQEYPNEKIGYFDGKTSLPFVTAGARSPLGAFIADHDAILSNGLFLGAITGQWTLSDLQKNRAVFTGAGGKRINGRKTLGIEYAPRGSSIQEFSVKLYFDAETFHHLGTEYRRQLHSTQDRFGQLGRQAGVKLTLTETFGDHKKVDSLTLPHSYTAHYLTDSNSGVYEFTWKVNVEEYRLKAEFVDNFFKF
;
A
#
# COMPACT_ATOMS: atom_id res chain seq x y z
N MET A 1 21.52 -67.55 -18.17
CA MET A 1 22.33 -66.34 -18.47
C MET A 1 21.37 -65.24 -18.93
N LYS A 2 21.29 -64.14 -18.18
CA LYS A 2 20.72 -62.79 -18.44
C LYS A 2 19.96 -62.30 -17.20
N TYR A 3 20.68 -61.58 -16.34
CA TYR A 3 20.12 -60.73 -15.29
C TYR A 3 19.83 -59.36 -15.90
N THR A 4 18.59 -58.88 -15.82
CA THR A 4 18.23 -57.52 -16.23
C THR A 4 18.17 -56.65 -14.99
N LEU A 5 19.08 -55.68 -14.92
CA LEU A 5 19.27 -54.72 -13.84
C LEU A 5 18.15 -53.66 -13.89
N LEU A 6 17.41 -53.50 -12.79
CA LEU A 6 16.40 -52.46 -12.62
C LEU A 6 17.08 -51.23 -11.96
N VAL A 7 17.10 -50.09 -12.66
CA VAL A 7 17.62 -48.82 -12.13
C VAL A 7 16.46 -48.02 -11.55
N THR A 8 16.41 -47.92 -10.22
CA THR A 8 15.45 -47.08 -9.49
C THR A 8 16.00 -45.65 -9.42
N VAL A 9 15.35 -44.72 -10.12
CA VAL A 9 15.64 -43.28 -10.02
C VAL A 9 15.01 -42.74 -8.74
N MET A 10 15.86 -42.40 -7.76
CA MET A 10 15.46 -41.80 -6.50
C MET A 10 15.25 -40.29 -6.72
N LEU A 11 13.99 -39.85 -6.79
CA LEU A 11 13.66 -38.42 -6.75
C LEU A 11 14.03 -37.86 -5.36
N LEU A 12 15.05 -36.99 -5.32
CA LEU A 12 15.34 -36.18 -4.14
C LEU A 12 14.28 -35.08 -4.04
N SER A 13 13.30 -35.30 -3.17
CA SER A 13 12.37 -34.26 -2.71
C SER A 13 13.16 -33.27 -1.84
N VAL A 14 13.44 -32.08 -2.38
CA VAL A 14 13.93 -30.95 -1.57
C VAL A 14 12.80 -30.52 -0.64
N MET A 15 12.82 -31.00 0.60
CA MET A 15 11.99 -30.43 1.66
C MET A 15 12.52 -29.04 1.98
N VAL A 16 11.80 -28.00 1.52
CA VAL A 16 12.01 -26.64 2.01
C VAL A 16 11.68 -26.65 3.49
N THR A 17 12.69 -26.39 4.32
CA THR A 17 12.56 -26.28 5.77
C THR A 17 11.69 -25.08 6.12
N VAL A 18 10.43 -25.35 6.47
CA VAL A 18 9.52 -24.38 7.10
C VAL A 18 10.05 -24.11 8.52
N GLY A 19 10.86 -23.07 8.67
CA GLY A 19 11.41 -22.70 9.97
C GLY A 19 12.39 -21.53 9.97
N GLN A 20 13.00 -21.20 8.84
CA GLN A 20 13.91 -20.06 8.77
C GLN A 20 13.11 -18.75 8.62
N LYS A 21 13.19 -17.88 9.64
CA LYS A 21 12.61 -16.54 9.59
C LYS A 21 13.41 -15.74 8.57
N LEU A 22 12.85 -15.53 7.38
CA LEU A 22 13.48 -14.76 6.30
C LEU A 22 13.85 -13.35 6.79
N LYS A 23 15.02 -12.88 6.37
CA LYS A 23 15.44 -11.51 6.60
C LYS A 23 14.62 -10.54 5.73
N PRO A 24 14.46 -9.26 6.13
CA PRO A 24 13.74 -8.28 5.33
C PRO A 24 14.23 -8.18 3.89
N GLU A 25 15.54 -8.24 3.68
CA GLU A 25 16.15 -8.14 2.34
C GLU A 25 15.76 -9.33 1.45
N GLU A 26 15.64 -10.53 2.04
CA GLU A 26 15.21 -11.74 1.33
C GLU A 26 13.73 -11.67 0.95
N ILE A 27 12.90 -11.11 1.82
CA ILE A 27 11.47 -10.89 1.54
C ILE A 27 11.31 -9.90 0.39
N ILE A 28 12.04 -8.79 0.42
CA ILE A 28 11.99 -7.76 -0.63
C ILE A 28 12.48 -8.33 -1.97
N ALA A 29 13.61 -9.05 -1.98
CA ALA A 29 14.12 -9.66 -3.20
C ALA A 29 13.12 -10.65 -3.83
N LYS A 30 12.51 -11.51 -3.01
CA LYS A 30 11.48 -12.45 -3.46
C LYS A 30 10.20 -11.75 -3.94
N HIS A 31 9.82 -10.65 -3.30
CA HIS A 31 8.69 -9.82 -3.74
C HIS A 31 8.95 -9.22 -5.12
N ILE A 32 10.12 -8.61 -5.32
CA ILE A 32 10.53 -8.02 -6.61
C ILE A 32 10.49 -9.09 -7.71
N GLU A 33 11.03 -10.28 -7.43
CA GLU A 33 10.97 -11.41 -8.36
C GLU A 33 9.52 -11.82 -8.68
N ALA A 34 8.69 -11.97 -7.65
CA ALA A 34 7.30 -12.41 -7.82
C ALA A 34 6.43 -11.45 -8.66
N ILE A 35 6.72 -10.15 -8.61
CA ILE A 35 5.98 -9.16 -9.41
C ILE A 35 6.53 -8.97 -10.83
N GLY A 36 7.63 -9.64 -11.20
CA GLY A 36 8.19 -9.63 -12.56
C GLY A 36 9.69 -9.36 -12.65
N GLY A 37 10.39 -9.15 -11.52
CA GLY A 37 11.82 -8.87 -11.49
C GLY A 37 12.17 -7.40 -11.69
N ALA A 38 13.39 -7.01 -11.29
CA ALA A 38 13.83 -5.62 -11.27
C ALA A 38 13.87 -4.97 -12.66
N GLU A 39 14.27 -5.71 -13.69
CA GLU A 39 14.34 -5.24 -15.08
C GLU A 39 12.94 -4.86 -15.61
N ASN A 40 11.97 -5.76 -15.50
CA ASN A 40 10.60 -5.50 -15.96
C ASN A 40 9.94 -4.36 -15.17
N LEU A 41 10.20 -4.26 -13.85
CA LEU A 41 9.72 -3.13 -13.05
C LEU A 41 10.31 -1.81 -13.55
N ASN A 42 11.60 -1.81 -13.89
CA ASN A 42 12.31 -0.66 -14.40
C ASN A 42 11.80 -0.22 -15.78
N GLU A 43 11.50 -1.16 -16.67
CA GLU A 43 10.95 -0.87 -17.98
C GLU A 43 9.51 -0.33 -17.92
N ALA A 44 8.71 -0.83 -16.99
CA ALA A 44 7.32 -0.44 -16.82
C ALA A 44 7.15 0.65 -15.74
N ARG A 45 8.09 1.59 -15.61
CA ARG A 45 8.01 2.66 -14.58
C ARG A 45 6.91 3.69 -14.84
N THR A 46 6.43 3.83 -16.07
CA THR A 46 5.22 4.61 -16.36
C THR A 46 4.02 3.67 -16.43
N ARG A 47 2.99 3.94 -15.61
CA ARG A 47 1.82 3.07 -15.45
C ARG A 47 0.55 3.89 -15.35
N ALA A 48 -0.49 3.43 -16.01
CA ALA A 48 -1.86 3.83 -15.71
C ALA A 48 -2.70 2.60 -15.39
N ALA A 49 -3.67 2.77 -14.51
CA ALA A 49 -4.67 1.77 -14.16
C ALA A 49 -6.03 2.44 -14.07
N ALA A 50 -7.07 1.80 -14.59
CA ALA A 50 -8.43 2.31 -14.57
C ALA A 50 -9.41 1.21 -14.15
N GLY A 51 -10.53 1.62 -13.56
CA GLY A 51 -11.59 0.68 -13.21
C GLY A 51 -12.72 1.30 -12.39
N THR A 52 -13.35 0.48 -11.56
CA THR A 52 -14.46 0.89 -10.70
C THR A 52 -14.00 1.27 -9.31
N ALA A 53 -14.69 2.23 -8.71
CA ALA A 53 -14.47 2.69 -7.36
C ALA A 53 -15.71 2.43 -6.51
N HIS A 54 -15.50 2.17 -5.22
CA HIS A 54 -16.55 2.06 -4.23
C HIS A 54 -16.09 2.73 -2.94
N PHE A 55 -16.85 3.74 -2.50
CA PHE A 55 -16.59 4.45 -1.25
C PHE A 55 -17.65 4.11 -0.21
N ARG A 56 -17.22 3.89 1.02
CA ARG A 56 -18.10 3.70 2.18
C ARG A 56 -17.60 4.52 3.36
N SER A 57 -18.53 5.14 4.07
CA SER A 57 -18.34 5.69 5.42
C SER A 57 -19.34 5.07 6.38
N LYS A 58 -18.91 4.74 7.60
CA LYS A 58 -19.84 4.28 8.65
C LYS A 58 -20.56 5.43 9.34
N LEU A 59 -19.88 6.56 9.55
CA LEU A 59 -20.40 7.74 10.21
C LEU A 59 -19.94 9.02 9.49
N PRO A 60 -20.86 9.79 8.86
CA PRO A 60 -22.24 9.40 8.57
C PRO A 60 -22.30 8.18 7.66
N ALA A 61 -23.33 7.34 7.80
CA ALA A 61 -23.48 6.16 6.95
C ALA A 61 -23.68 6.60 5.50
N ARG A 62 -22.74 6.22 4.62
CA ARG A 62 -22.77 6.54 3.20
C ARG A 62 -22.10 5.43 2.41
N GLU A 63 -22.62 5.18 1.23
CA GLU A 63 -22.03 4.28 0.25
C GLU A 63 -22.26 4.87 -1.14
N THR A 64 -21.25 4.88 -1.99
CA THR A 64 -21.36 5.38 -3.37
C THR A 64 -20.35 4.71 -4.27
N ASP A 65 -20.78 4.39 -5.49
CA ASP A 65 -19.93 3.84 -6.53
C ASP A 65 -19.39 4.94 -7.44
N GLY A 66 -18.37 4.59 -8.22
CA GLY A 66 -17.72 5.51 -9.13
C GLY A 66 -16.69 4.86 -10.04
N ARG A 67 -15.81 5.70 -10.59
CA ARG A 67 -14.68 5.30 -11.42
C ARG A 67 -13.38 5.69 -10.75
N ALA A 68 -12.34 4.88 -10.99
CA ALA A 68 -11.00 5.13 -10.50
C ALA A 68 -10.03 5.26 -11.66
N VAL A 69 -9.09 6.20 -11.53
CA VAL A 69 -7.89 6.31 -12.35
C VAL A 69 -6.69 6.45 -11.44
N ILE A 70 -5.69 5.62 -11.70
CA ILE A 70 -4.37 5.69 -11.07
C ILE A 70 -3.38 5.90 -12.20
N ALA A 71 -2.49 6.87 -12.08
CA ALA A 71 -1.44 7.11 -13.05
C ALA A 71 -0.15 7.45 -12.33
N SER A 72 0.98 7.01 -12.86
CA SER A 72 2.27 7.29 -12.25
C SER A 72 3.41 7.20 -13.25
N ASP A 73 4.42 8.01 -13.01
CA ASP A 73 5.77 7.88 -13.55
C ASP A 73 6.78 7.83 -12.37
N PRO A 74 8.10 7.78 -12.58
CA PRO A 74 9.09 7.74 -11.49
C PRO A 74 9.00 8.89 -10.45
N ASN A 75 8.46 10.04 -10.84
CA ASN A 75 8.43 11.29 -10.08
C ASN A 75 7.01 11.77 -9.77
N ASN A 76 6.01 11.33 -10.53
CA ASN A 76 4.62 11.71 -10.39
C ASN A 76 3.68 10.54 -10.07
N MET A 77 2.66 10.77 -9.24
CA MET A 77 1.59 9.82 -8.94
C MET A 77 0.28 10.57 -8.80
N MET A 78 -0.75 10.06 -9.45
CA MET A 78 -2.12 10.54 -9.38
C MET A 78 -3.04 9.38 -8.99
N PHE A 79 -3.87 9.62 -7.99
CA PHE A 79 -4.99 8.79 -7.60
C PHE A 79 -6.25 9.65 -7.67
N PHE A 80 -7.16 9.27 -8.56
CA PHE A 80 -8.40 9.99 -8.78
C PHE A 80 -9.58 9.05 -8.75
N LEU A 81 -10.54 9.32 -7.86
CA LEU A 81 -11.84 8.71 -7.88
C LEU A 81 -12.88 9.76 -8.27
N GLN A 82 -13.75 9.41 -9.21
CA GLN A 82 -14.96 10.16 -9.52
C GLN A 82 -16.14 9.37 -8.97
N LEU A 83 -16.87 9.93 -8.00
CA LEU A 83 -17.92 9.26 -7.24
C LEU A 83 -19.29 9.84 -7.57
N ASN A 84 -20.33 9.01 -7.47
CA ASN A 84 -21.72 9.39 -7.69
C ASN A 84 -22.34 9.98 -6.41
N SER A 85 -21.72 11.03 -5.87
CA SER A 85 -22.19 11.71 -4.65
C SER A 85 -22.09 13.22 -4.80
N GLN A 86 -23.13 13.95 -4.41
CA GLN A 86 -23.11 15.42 -4.43
C GLN A 86 -22.19 15.99 -3.35
N GLU A 87 -22.13 15.34 -2.19
CA GLU A 87 -21.36 15.81 -1.05
C GLU A 87 -19.91 15.32 -1.03
N TYR A 88 -19.63 14.21 -1.74
CA TYR A 88 -18.29 13.65 -1.87
C TYR A 88 -18.04 13.21 -3.32
N PRO A 89 -18.01 14.15 -4.29
CA PRO A 89 -18.02 13.83 -5.72
C PRO A 89 -16.72 13.24 -6.22
N ASN A 90 -15.61 13.43 -5.51
CA ASN A 90 -14.32 12.89 -5.90
C ASN A 90 -13.37 12.69 -4.72
N GLU A 91 -12.36 11.87 -4.97
CA GLU A 91 -11.14 11.77 -4.18
C GLU A 91 -9.96 12.08 -5.09
N LYS A 92 -9.08 13.00 -4.67
CA LYS A 92 -7.95 13.46 -5.49
C LYS A 92 -6.69 13.50 -4.64
N ILE A 93 -5.75 12.62 -4.94
CA ILE A 93 -4.45 12.55 -4.27
C ILE A 93 -3.37 12.56 -5.33
N GLY A 94 -2.44 13.50 -5.19
CA GLY A 94 -1.37 13.72 -6.14
C GLY A 94 -0.03 13.88 -5.44
N TYR A 95 1.02 13.34 -6.05
CA TYR A 95 2.39 13.71 -5.77
C TYR A 95 3.02 14.09 -7.09
N PHE A 96 3.29 15.38 -7.28
CA PHE A 96 3.73 15.94 -8.56
C PHE A 96 5.02 16.72 -8.36
N ASP A 97 6.08 16.35 -9.08
CA ASP A 97 7.39 17.01 -9.05
C ASP A 97 7.89 17.33 -7.64
N GLY A 98 7.83 16.33 -6.76
CA GLY A 98 8.30 16.46 -5.38
C GLY A 98 7.28 17.05 -4.40
N LYS A 99 6.07 17.42 -4.85
CA LYS A 99 5.06 18.11 -4.04
C LYS A 99 3.77 17.32 -3.90
N THR A 100 3.27 17.26 -2.68
CA THR A 100 1.95 16.70 -2.39
C THR A 100 0.84 17.67 -2.82
N SER A 101 -0.09 17.19 -3.64
CA SER A 101 -1.28 17.91 -4.11
C SER A 101 -2.53 17.22 -3.60
N LEU A 102 -3.28 17.91 -2.73
CA LEU A 102 -4.47 17.38 -2.05
C LEU A 102 -5.57 18.44 -2.08
N PRO A 103 -6.30 18.55 -3.22
CA PRO A 103 -7.38 19.51 -3.38
C PRO A 103 -8.46 19.35 -2.31
N PHE A 104 -9.16 20.42 -2.00
CA PHE A 104 -10.33 20.34 -1.14
C PHE A 104 -11.49 19.65 -1.87
N VAL A 105 -12.22 18.79 -1.16
CA VAL A 105 -13.41 18.12 -1.71
C VAL A 105 -14.65 18.98 -1.55
N THR A 106 -14.68 19.80 -0.49
CA THR A 106 -15.69 20.85 -0.23
C THR A 106 -14.97 22.14 0.17
N ALA A 107 -15.67 23.29 0.25
CA ALA A 107 -15.04 24.56 0.58
C ALA A 107 -14.28 24.50 1.93
N GLY A 108 -12.95 24.58 1.87
CA GLY A 108 -12.06 24.61 3.04
C GLY A 108 -11.75 23.26 3.70
N ALA A 109 -12.26 22.13 3.17
CA ALA A 109 -12.04 20.82 3.79
C ALA A 109 -11.51 19.78 2.79
N ARG A 110 -10.47 19.04 3.23
CA ARG A 110 -9.98 17.84 2.55
C ARG A 110 -10.86 16.64 2.90
N SER A 111 -10.86 15.64 2.03
CA SER A 111 -11.25 14.27 2.35
C SER A 111 -10.58 13.77 3.64
N PRO A 112 -11.17 12.82 4.39
CA PRO A 112 -10.48 12.16 5.49
C PRO A 112 -9.16 11.49 5.09
N LEU A 113 -9.11 10.84 3.91
CA LEU A 113 -7.89 10.23 3.40
C LEU A 113 -6.81 11.27 3.07
N GLY A 114 -7.17 12.30 2.29
CA GLY A 114 -6.28 13.41 2.00
C GLY A 114 -5.82 14.18 3.24
N ALA A 115 -6.65 14.34 4.27
CA ALA A 115 -6.23 14.95 5.53
C ALA A 115 -5.18 14.10 6.25
N PHE A 116 -5.37 12.77 6.32
CA PHE A 116 -4.39 11.86 6.89
C PHE A 116 -3.06 11.90 6.11
N ILE A 117 -3.11 11.94 4.78
CA ILE A 117 -1.91 12.02 3.94
C ILE A 117 -1.22 13.38 4.07
N ALA A 118 -1.97 14.47 4.25
CA ALA A 118 -1.38 15.80 4.48
C ALA A 118 -0.52 15.84 5.75
N ASP A 119 -0.95 15.17 6.81
CA ASP A 119 -0.21 15.04 8.07
C ASP A 119 0.98 14.07 7.97
N HIS A 120 1.02 13.24 6.93
CA HIS A 120 1.96 12.14 6.74
C HIS A 120 2.46 12.08 5.29
N ASP A 121 2.96 13.21 4.79
CA ASP A 121 3.41 13.39 3.41
C ASP A 121 4.47 12.36 2.95
N ALA A 122 5.24 11.83 3.90
CA ALA A 122 6.16 10.70 3.76
C ALA A 122 5.54 9.47 3.12
N ILE A 123 4.21 9.28 3.20
CA ILE A 123 3.49 8.21 2.51
C ILE A 123 3.60 8.38 0.99
N LEU A 124 3.46 9.60 0.49
CA LEU A 124 3.55 9.91 -0.93
C LEU A 124 4.99 10.10 -1.38
N SER A 125 5.77 10.91 -0.66
CA SER A 125 7.12 11.27 -1.09
C SER A 125 8.09 10.09 -1.13
N ASN A 126 7.83 9.04 -0.34
CA ASN A 126 8.59 7.81 -0.38
C ASN A 126 7.99 6.72 -1.30
N GLY A 127 6.89 7.01 -2.00
CA GLY A 127 6.24 6.07 -2.91
C GLY A 127 5.66 4.84 -2.20
N LEU A 128 5.04 5.03 -1.03
CA LEU A 128 4.42 3.93 -0.26
C LEU A 128 2.96 3.70 -0.66
N PHE A 129 2.25 4.79 -0.96
CA PHE A 129 0.84 4.72 -1.35
C PHE A 129 0.63 3.90 -2.62
N LEU A 130 -0.46 3.12 -2.66
CA LEU A 130 -0.87 2.26 -3.79
C LEU A 130 0.06 1.12 -4.15
N GLY A 131 1.16 0.92 -3.43
CA GLY A 131 1.99 -0.27 -3.62
C GLY A 131 2.52 -0.41 -5.06
N ALA A 132 2.63 -1.66 -5.50
CA ALA A 132 3.10 -2.03 -6.84
C ALA A 132 2.16 -1.62 -7.98
N ILE A 133 0.97 -1.06 -7.72
CA ILE A 133 0.13 -0.48 -8.78
C ILE A 133 0.86 0.67 -9.46
N THR A 134 1.65 1.43 -8.70
CA THR A 134 2.37 2.61 -9.20
C THR A 134 3.80 2.28 -9.57
N GLY A 135 4.36 3.06 -10.50
CA GLY A 135 5.78 3.05 -10.83
C GLY A 135 6.67 3.72 -9.77
N GLN A 136 6.08 4.40 -8.78
CA GLN A 136 6.81 5.03 -7.68
C GLN A 136 7.12 4.08 -6.52
N TRP A 137 6.60 2.85 -6.56
CA TRP A 137 6.66 1.93 -5.45
C TRP A 137 8.07 1.82 -4.85
N THR A 138 8.17 2.10 -3.54
CA THR A 138 9.44 2.26 -2.82
C THR A 138 10.39 1.07 -2.96
N LEU A 139 9.85 -0.14 -3.13
CA LEU A 139 10.66 -1.35 -3.27
C LEU A 139 11.21 -1.59 -4.68
N SER A 140 10.76 -0.80 -5.65
CA SER A 140 11.29 -0.84 -7.03
C SER A 140 12.64 -0.12 -7.14
N ASP A 141 12.96 0.76 -6.18
CA ASP A 141 14.23 1.49 -6.10
C ASP A 141 14.61 1.77 -4.63
N LEU A 142 15.28 0.80 -4.01
CA LEU A 142 15.69 0.88 -2.61
C LEU A 142 16.73 1.99 -2.34
N GLN A 143 17.44 2.44 -3.37
CA GLN A 143 18.46 3.47 -3.22
C GLN A 143 17.85 4.87 -3.12
N LYS A 144 16.68 5.10 -3.74
CA LYS A 144 15.98 6.39 -3.74
C LYS A 144 15.74 6.94 -2.34
N ASN A 145 15.21 6.12 -1.43
CA ASN A 145 14.78 6.57 -0.10
C ASN A 145 15.74 6.18 1.04
N ARG A 146 16.74 5.32 0.75
CA ARG A 146 17.72 4.79 1.74
C ARG A 146 17.05 4.30 3.04
N ALA A 147 15.85 3.74 2.90
CA ALA A 147 15.03 3.33 4.03
C ALA A 147 15.67 2.18 4.81
N VAL A 148 15.36 2.12 6.09
CA VAL A 148 15.73 1.00 6.96
C VAL A 148 14.55 0.03 7.02
N PHE A 149 14.83 -1.25 6.81
CA PHE A 149 13.86 -2.33 6.90
C PHE A 149 14.20 -3.23 8.06
N THR A 150 13.23 -3.52 8.91
CA THR A 150 13.38 -4.48 10.01
C THR A 150 12.30 -5.54 9.91
N GLY A 151 12.54 -6.71 10.52
CA GLY A 151 11.55 -7.78 10.51
C GLY A 151 10.35 -7.42 11.37
N ALA A 152 9.15 -7.41 10.78
CA ALA A 152 7.90 -7.31 11.52
C ALA A 152 7.24 -8.69 11.66
N GLY A 153 6.47 -8.88 12.74
CA GLY A 153 5.63 -10.07 12.85
C GLY A 153 4.65 -10.17 11.68
N GLY A 154 4.33 -11.40 11.27
CA GLY A 154 3.27 -11.66 10.30
C GLY A 154 1.88 -11.56 10.93
N LYS A 155 0.85 -11.33 10.11
CA LYS A 155 -0.56 -11.48 10.48
C LYS A 155 -1.31 -12.25 9.40
N ARG A 156 -2.62 -12.44 9.56
CA ARG A 156 -3.46 -12.90 8.44
C ARG A 156 -4.11 -11.71 7.76
N ILE A 157 -4.02 -11.65 6.44
CA ILE A 157 -4.74 -10.67 5.61
C ILE A 157 -5.57 -11.48 4.62
N ASN A 158 -6.89 -11.30 4.62
CA ASN A 158 -7.82 -12.06 3.78
C ASN A 158 -7.61 -13.58 3.87
N GLY A 159 -7.38 -14.09 5.09
CA GLY A 159 -7.13 -15.51 5.34
C GLY A 159 -5.71 -16.00 5.01
N ARG A 160 -4.87 -15.21 4.36
CA ARG A 160 -3.50 -15.60 3.96
C ARG A 160 -2.46 -15.24 5.02
N LYS A 161 -1.49 -16.12 5.25
CA LYS A 161 -0.39 -15.88 6.20
C LYS A 161 0.61 -14.92 5.58
N THR A 162 1.03 -13.89 6.31
CA THR A 162 1.97 -12.88 5.81
C THR A 162 3.34 -12.94 6.48
N LEU A 163 4.34 -12.46 5.75
CA LEU A 163 5.66 -12.05 6.23
C LEU A 163 5.64 -10.53 6.36
N GLY A 164 5.98 -10.01 7.53
CA GLY A 164 5.97 -8.58 7.81
C GLY A 164 7.36 -7.97 7.75
N ILE A 165 7.45 -6.75 7.21
CA ILE A 165 8.61 -5.87 7.41
C ILE A 165 8.13 -4.51 7.88
N GLU A 166 8.91 -3.86 8.74
CA GLU A 166 8.68 -2.48 9.16
C GLU A 166 9.59 -1.57 8.33
N TYR A 167 8.99 -0.48 7.85
CA TYR A 167 9.63 0.52 7.00
C TYR A 167 9.85 1.79 7.80
N ALA A 168 11.08 2.31 7.77
CA ALA A 168 11.43 3.60 8.33
C ALA A 168 12.26 4.40 7.33
N PRO A 169 11.81 5.60 6.91
CA PRO A 169 12.68 6.56 6.25
C PRO A 169 13.95 6.80 7.07
N ARG A 170 15.08 7.03 6.38
CA ARG A 170 16.34 7.30 7.08
C ARG A 170 16.22 8.56 7.95
N GLY A 171 16.46 8.42 9.24
CA GLY A 171 16.43 9.54 10.20
C GLY A 171 15.06 9.87 10.79
N SER A 172 13.99 9.14 10.42
CA SER A 172 12.68 9.27 11.08
C SER A 172 12.56 8.32 12.27
N SER A 173 11.88 8.77 13.33
CA SER A 173 11.52 7.90 14.47
C SER A 173 10.23 7.14 14.18
N ILE A 174 10.19 5.85 14.50
CA ILE A 174 9.04 4.95 14.30
C ILE A 174 8.01 5.07 15.47
N GLN A 175 8.36 5.79 16.54
CA GLN A 175 7.58 5.79 17.79
C GLN A 175 6.21 6.46 17.63
N GLU A 176 6.11 7.51 16.81
CA GLU A 176 4.86 8.26 16.60
C GLU A 176 4.12 7.83 15.34
N PHE A 177 4.86 7.37 14.33
CA PHE A 177 4.32 6.90 13.05
C PHE A 177 5.07 5.65 12.60
N SER A 178 4.34 4.55 12.43
CA SER A 178 4.89 3.27 11.99
C SER A 178 4.28 2.84 10.66
N VAL A 179 5.12 2.26 9.79
CA VAL A 179 4.71 1.71 8.49
C VAL A 179 5.10 0.25 8.45
N LYS A 180 4.13 -0.64 8.23
CA LYS A 180 4.36 -2.08 8.11
C LYS A 180 3.87 -2.58 6.77
N LEU A 181 4.75 -3.26 6.04
CA LEU A 181 4.46 -3.90 4.77
C LEU A 181 4.28 -5.41 5.00
N TYR A 182 3.27 -5.98 4.37
CA TYR A 182 2.91 -7.39 4.52
C TYR A 182 2.92 -8.09 3.18
N PHE A 183 3.73 -9.14 3.07
CA PHE A 183 3.86 -9.97 1.88
C PHE A 183 3.26 -11.33 2.14
N ASP A 184 2.65 -11.92 1.14
CA ASP A 184 2.19 -13.29 1.23
C ASP A 184 3.36 -14.26 1.47
N ALA A 185 3.21 -15.20 2.39
CA ALA A 185 4.28 -16.12 2.75
C ALA A 185 4.62 -17.17 1.66
N GLU A 186 3.71 -17.41 0.70
CA GLU A 186 3.87 -18.42 -0.35
C GLU A 186 4.26 -17.78 -1.68
N THR A 187 3.58 -16.70 -2.05
CA THR A 187 3.71 -16.01 -3.35
C THR A 187 4.58 -14.75 -3.29
N PHE A 188 4.90 -14.24 -2.11
CA PHE A 188 5.65 -12.98 -1.91
C PHE A 188 4.98 -11.75 -2.54
N HIS A 189 3.73 -11.85 -2.97
CA HIS A 189 2.94 -10.71 -3.40
C HIS A 189 2.67 -9.78 -2.23
N HIS A 190 2.72 -8.48 -2.49
CA HIS A 190 2.36 -7.48 -1.49
C HIS A 190 0.85 -7.58 -1.22
N LEU A 191 0.46 -7.82 0.04
CA LEU A 191 -0.95 -7.98 0.43
C LEU A 191 -1.48 -6.80 1.22
N GLY A 192 -0.60 -5.99 1.83
CA GLY A 192 -1.05 -4.76 2.45
C GLY A 192 0.04 -3.95 3.13
N THR A 193 -0.28 -2.67 3.31
CA THR A 193 0.49 -1.72 4.11
C THR A 193 -0.36 -1.24 5.27
N GLU A 194 0.19 -1.15 6.47
CA GLU A 194 -0.45 -0.52 7.62
C GLU A 194 0.36 0.70 8.06
N TYR A 195 -0.28 1.87 8.05
CA TYR A 195 0.22 3.11 8.62
C TYR A 195 -0.49 3.35 9.93
N ARG A 196 0.27 3.52 11.01
CA ARG A 196 -0.30 3.77 12.33
C ARG A 196 0.36 4.97 12.97
N ARG A 197 -0.47 5.95 13.35
CA ARG A 197 -0.09 7.05 14.24
C ARG A 197 -0.70 6.82 15.61
N GLN A 198 0.12 6.95 16.65
CA GLN A 198 -0.33 6.91 18.04
C GLN A 198 0.09 8.19 18.74
N LEU A 199 -0.88 9.05 19.03
CA LEU A 199 -0.64 10.25 19.81
C LEU A 199 -0.85 9.94 21.29
N HIS A 200 0.22 10.06 22.07
CA HIS A 200 0.15 10.02 23.53
C HIS A 200 -0.38 11.37 24.02
N SER A 201 -1.28 11.37 25.00
CA SER A 201 -1.72 12.63 25.62
C SER A 201 -0.53 13.28 26.33
N THR A 202 -0.15 14.48 25.92
CA THR A 202 0.81 15.29 26.68
C THR A 202 0.16 15.76 27.99
N GLN A 203 0.81 15.41 29.10
CA GLN A 203 0.71 16.02 30.44
C GLN A 203 -0.19 15.30 31.46
N ASP A 204 0.44 14.39 32.22
CA ASP A 204 0.08 14.08 33.61
C ASP A 204 0.15 15.39 34.42
N ARG A 205 -0.96 16.10 34.55
CA ARG A 205 -1.14 17.05 35.65
C ARG A 205 -1.48 16.24 36.89
N PHE A 206 -0.59 16.29 37.88
CA PHE A 206 -0.80 15.72 39.22
C PHE A 206 -2.25 15.94 39.68
N GLY A 207 -3.01 14.85 39.87
CA GLY A 207 -4.31 14.88 40.56
C GLY A 207 -5.55 14.41 39.77
N GLN A 208 -5.47 14.09 38.47
CA GLN A 208 -6.61 13.51 37.74
C GLN A 208 -6.35 12.08 37.28
N LEU A 209 -6.74 11.11 38.12
CA LEU A 209 -6.96 9.72 37.73
C LEU A 209 -8.24 9.63 36.88
N GLY A 210 -8.12 9.93 35.58
CA GLY A 210 -9.18 9.76 34.60
C GLY A 210 -8.57 9.39 33.25
N ARG A 211 -8.92 8.20 32.74
CA ARG A 211 -8.46 7.65 31.45
C ARG A 211 -8.58 8.68 30.31
N GLN A 212 -7.48 9.32 29.93
CA GLN A 212 -7.41 10.04 28.66
C GLN A 212 -6.87 9.08 27.61
N ALA A 213 -7.75 8.53 26.78
CA ALA A 213 -7.35 7.71 25.64
C ALA A 213 -6.65 8.60 24.60
N GLY A 214 -5.45 8.20 24.18
CA GLY A 214 -4.74 8.82 23.07
C GLY A 214 -5.50 8.66 21.75
N VAL A 215 -5.20 9.50 20.76
CA VAL A 215 -5.78 9.37 19.42
C VAL A 215 -5.01 8.31 18.64
N LYS A 216 -5.71 7.28 18.17
CA LYS A 216 -5.14 6.25 17.29
C LYS A 216 -5.70 6.40 15.89
N LEU A 217 -4.83 6.68 14.93
CA LEU A 217 -5.17 6.75 13.52
C LEU A 217 -4.51 5.58 12.81
N THR A 218 -5.30 4.82 12.05
CA THR A 218 -4.79 3.69 11.26
C THR A 218 -5.32 3.79 9.83
N LEU A 219 -4.40 3.84 8.86
CA LEU A 219 -4.70 3.63 7.46
C LEU A 219 -4.14 2.26 7.07
N THR A 220 -4.99 1.39 6.51
CA THR A 220 -4.58 0.10 5.99
C THR A 220 -4.86 0.05 4.50
N GLU A 221 -3.83 -0.15 3.70
CA GLU A 221 -3.96 -0.50 2.29
C GLU A 221 -3.92 -2.02 2.17
N THR A 222 -4.81 -2.60 1.36
CA THR A 222 -4.78 -4.02 1.02
C THR A 222 -4.79 -4.21 -0.49
N PHE A 223 -4.08 -5.23 -0.93
CA PHE A 223 -3.86 -5.54 -2.34
C PHE A 223 -4.22 -7.00 -2.61
N GLY A 224 -4.94 -7.25 -3.69
CA GLY A 224 -5.47 -8.57 -3.99
C GLY A 224 -5.68 -8.79 -5.48
N ASP A 225 -6.19 -9.98 -5.81
CA ASP A 225 -6.49 -10.39 -7.19
C ASP A 225 -5.32 -10.16 -8.15
N HIS A 226 -4.14 -10.66 -7.76
CA HIS A 226 -2.92 -10.48 -8.53
C HIS A 226 -3.00 -11.27 -9.83
N LYS A 227 -2.83 -10.60 -10.97
CA LYS A 227 -2.82 -11.24 -12.30
C LYS A 227 -1.65 -10.73 -13.12
N LYS A 228 -1.29 -11.52 -14.12
CA LYS A 228 -0.27 -11.15 -15.09
C LYS A 228 -0.77 -10.04 -16.02
N VAL A 229 0.04 -9.01 -16.20
CA VAL A 229 -0.14 -7.88 -17.11
C VAL A 229 1.19 -7.72 -17.84
N ASP A 230 1.25 -8.14 -19.09
CA ASP A 230 2.49 -8.31 -19.86
C ASP A 230 3.58 -9.07 -19.07
N SER A 231 4.67 -8.42 -18.68
CA SER A 231 5.79 -8.99 -17.94
C SER A 231 5.67 -8.85 -16.42
N LEU A 232 4.63 -8.20 -15.91
CA LEU A 232 4.43 -7.97 -14.48
C LEU A 232 3.26 -8.78 -13.92
N THR A 233 3.29 -9.02 -12.60
CA THR A 233 2.15 -9.51 -11.82
C THR A 233 1.65 -8.39 -10.92
N LEU A 234 0.47 -7.85 -11.20
CA LEU A 234 -0.06 -6.64 -10.55
C LEU A 234 -1.42 -6.91 -9.86
N PRO A 235 -1.74 -6.21 -8.76
CA PRO A 235 -2.97 -6.41 -8.01
C PRO A 235 -4.18 -5.74 -8.68
N HIS A 236 -5.23 -6.50 -9.02
CA HIS A 236 -6.47 -5.94 -9.57
C HIS A 236 -7.49 -5.50 -8.51
N SER A 237 -7.20 -5.67 -7.22
CA SER A 237 -8.02 -5.18 -6.13
C SER A 237 -7.18 -4.35 -5.18
N TYR A 238 -7.65 -3.14 -4.89
CA TYR A 238 -7.07 -2.23 -3.93
C TYR A 238 -8.13 -1.77 -2.93
N THR A 239 -7.77 -1.67 -1.66
CA THR A 239 -8.63 -1.04 -0.66
C THR A 239 -7.82 -0.24 0.33
N ALA A 240 -8.13 1.03 0.48
CA ALA A 240 -7.73 1.87 1.61
C ALA A 240 -8.82 1.85 2.67
N HIS A 241 -8.49 1.42 3.87
CA HIS A 241 -9.35 1.44 5.05
C HIS A 241 -8.77 2.38 6.08
N TYR A 242 -9.49 3.45 6.40
CA TYR A 242 -9.08 4.44 7.38
C TYR A 242 -9.97 4.35 8.61
N LEU A 243 -9.34 4.19 9.78
CA LEU A 243 -9.98 4.13 11.07
C LEU A 243 -9.37 5.19 12.00
N THR A 244 -10.23 6.00 12.59
CA THR A 244 -9.88 6.89 13.70
C THR A 244 -10.55 6.37 14.96
N ASP A 245 -9.79 6.28 16.04
CA ASP A 245 -10.29 5.97 17.38
C ASP A 245 -9.83 7.10 18.30
N SER A 246 -10.80 7.89 18.75
CA SER A 246 -10.58 9.13 19.49
C SER A 246 -11.73 9.40 20.45
N ASN A 247 -11.53 10.35 21.37
CA ASN A 247 -12.57 10.75 22.32
C ASN A 247 -13.82 11.35 21.65
N SER A 248 -13.70 11.86 20.42
CA SER A 248 -14.83 12.41 19.65
C SER A 248 -15.58 11.37 18.82
N GLY A 249 -15.18 10.10 18.90
CA GLY A 249 -15.83 8.98 18.24
C GLY A 249 -14.89 8.14 17.38
N VAL A 250 -15.46 7.05 16.87
CA VAL A 250 -14.81 6.15 15.93
C VAL A 250 -15.35 6.45 14.53
N TYR A 251 -14.48 6.88 13.63
CA TYR A 251 -14.83 7.11 12.23
C TYR A 251 -14.14 6.07 11.36
N GLU A 252 -14.88 5.53 10.41
CA GLU A 252 -14.39 4.47 9.53
C GLU A 252 -14.78 4.77 8.09
N PHE A 253 -13.77 4.78 7.23
CA PHE A 253 -13.89 5.07 5.80
C PHE A 253 -13.20 3.98 5.00
N THR A 254 -13.76 3.65 3.83
CA THR A 254 -13.21 2.65 2.92
C THR A 254 -13.28 3.17 1.50
N TRP A 255 -12.16 3.15 0.80
CA TRP A 255 -12.07 3.38 -0.63
C TRP A 255 -11.58 2.09 -1.27
N LYS A 256 -12.43 1.45 -2.06
CA LYS A 256 -12.10 0.25 -2.81
C LYS A 256 -12.00 0.58 -4.29
N VAL A 257 -11.00 0.01 -4.95
CA VAL A 257 -10.82 0.07 -6.40
C VAL A 257 -10.71 -1.35 -6.93
N ASN A 258 -11.53 -1.69 -7.92
CA ASN A 258 -11.28 -2.87 -8.76
C ASN A 258 -10.68 -2.37 -10.06
N VAL A 259 -9.43 -2.74 -10.32
CA VAL A 259 -8.73 -2.38 -11.55
C VAL A 259 -9.20 -3.32 -12.65
N GLU A 260 -9.67 -2.72 -13.74
CA GLU A 260 -10.20 -3.41 -14.92
C GLU A 260 -9.18 -3.39 -16.06
N GLU A 261 -8.35 -2.35 -16.13
CA GLU A 261 -7.35 -2.15 -17.16
C GLU A 261 -6.04 -1.63 -16.57
N TYR A 262 -4.92 -2.15 -17.08
CA TYR A 262 -3.59 -1.59 -16.89
C TYR A 262 -3.01 -1.16 -18.25
N ARG A 263 -2.29 -0.05 -18.25
CA ARG A 263 -1.41 0.38 -19.34
C ARG A 263 -0.01 0.55 -18.79
N LEU A 264 0.88 -0.37 -19.16
CA LEU A 264 2.30 -0.25 -18.87
C LEU A 264 2.96 0.58 -19.96
N LYS A 265 4.09 1.23 -19.62
CA LYS A 265 4.81 2.12 -20.54
C LYS A 265 3.89 3.23 -21.07
N ALA A 266 2.98 3.71 -20.21
CA ALA A 266 2.01 4.73 -20.58
C ALA A 266 2.72 6.03 -20.96
N GLU A 267 2.28 6.64 -22.07
CA GLU A 267 2.71 7.97 -22.48
C GLU A 267 1.75 9.00 -21.90
N PHE A 268 2.30 9.91 -21.10
CA PHE A 268 1.54 11.03 -20.55
C PHE A 268 1.89 12.29 -21.32
N VAL A 269 0.86 13.02 -21.76
CA VAL A 269 1.04 14.33 -22.39
C VAL A 269 1.57 15.35 -21.38
N ASP A 270 2.15 16.44 -21.87
CA ASP A 270 2.62 17.53 -21.03
C ASP A 270 1.50 18.04 -20.11
N ASN A 271 1.86 18.32 -18.86
CA ASN A 271 0.93 18.77 -17.82
C ASN A 271 -0.19 17.77 -17.47
N PHE A 272 -0.02 16.48 -17.75
CA PHE A 272 -0.96 15.45 -17.30
C PHE A 272 -1.05 15.39 -15.76
N PHE A 273 0.07 15.53 -15.06
CA PHE A 273 0.16 15.43 -13.59
C PHE A 273 -0.11 16.77 -12.89
N LYS A 274 -1.38 17.18 -12.89
CA LYS A 274 -1.89 18.32 -12.14
C LYS A 274 -3.37 18.14 -11.78
N PHE A 275 -3.86 18.93 -10.84
CA PHE A 275 -5.29 19.04 -10.53
C PHE A 275 -5.82 20.43 -10.86
#